data_AF-A0A2U8E379-F1
#
_entry.id   AF-A0A2U8E379-F1
#
_cell.length_a   1.000
_cell.length_b   1.000
_cell.length_c   1.000
_cell.angle_alpha   90.00
_cell.angle_beta   90.00
_cell.angle_gamma   90.00
#
_symmetry.space_group_name_H-M   'P 1'
#
loop_
_entity.id
_entity.type
_entity.pdbx_description
1 polymer ?
#
loop_
_entity_poly.entity_id
_entity_poly.type
_entity_poly.pdbx_seq_one_letter_code
_entity_poly.pdbx_strand_id
1 'polypeptide(L)'
;MAYLIGRAHWIGEESAKYFPEGTPPRYCAAEEAAGLSLFSQTIFELNENKDAEASNWLAAAETIRRLDAKGLLEAFVYIDRMSGEIEKDYPAYREKHRDLLVRYIREFWLGEEPPK
;
A
#
# COMPACT_ATOMS: atom_id res chain seq x y z
N MET A 1 -7.26 6.96 -12.17
CA MET A 1 -8.40 7.45 -11.37
C MET A 1 -8.63 6.65 -10.09
N ALA A 2 -8.73 5.31 -10.14
CA ALA A 2 -8.96 4.46 -8.96
C ALA A 2 -8.03 4.75 -7.77
N TYR A 3 -6.72 4.88 -8.02
CA TYR A 3 -5.76 5.27 -6.97
C TYR A 3 -6.14 6.55 -6.20
N LEU A 4 -6.54 7.61 -6.92
CA LEU A 4 -6.93 8.89 -6.31
C LEU A 4 -8.23 8.75 -5.51
N ILE A 5 -9.17 7.91 -5.98
CA ILE A 5 -10.42 7.63 -5.28
C ILE A 5 -10.14 6.92 -3.95
N GLY A 6 -9.24 5.92 -3.94
CA GLY A 6 -8.90 5.18 -2.72
C GLY A 6 -8.29 6.07 -1.65
N ARG A 7 -7.42 7.00 -2.08
CA ARG A 7 -6.85 8.02 -1.19
C ARG A 7 -7.91 8.99 -0.67
N ALA A 8 -8.79 9.49 -1.54
CA ALA A 8 -9.86 10.40 -1.12
C ALA A 8 -10.80 9.75 -0.09
N HIS A 9 -11.15 8.48 -0.27
CA HIS A 9 -11.93 7.71 0.69
C HIS A 9 -11.20 7.56 2.03
N TRP A 10 -9.90 7.21 1.99
CA TRP A 10 -9.08 7.14 3.21
C TRP A 10 -9.05 8.47 3.97
N ILE A 11 -8.85 9.59 3.26
CA ILE A 11 -8.85 10.92 3.87
C ILE A 11 -10.20 11.21 4.54
N GLY A 12 -11.31 10.86 3.89
CA GLY A 12 -12.66 11.14 4.39
C GLY A 12 -13.10 10.29 5.58
N GLU A 13 -12.67 9.02 5.65
CA GLU A 13 -13.27 8.04 6.58
C GLU A 13 -12.28 7.45 7.58
N GLU A 14 -11.01 7.30 7.19
CA GLU A 14 -10.01 6.54 7.95
C GLU A 14 -8.95 7.44 8.61
N SER A 15 -8.68 8.62 8.04
CA SER A 15 -7.61 9.51 8.49
C SER A 15 -7.72 9.94 9.95
N ALA A 16 -8.94 10.08 10.48
CA ALA A 16 -9.21 10.43 11.88
C ALA A 16 -8.69 9.38 12.88
N LYS A 17 -8.48 8.12 12.45
CA LYS A 17 -7.88 7.07 13.29
C LYS A 17 -6.36 7.24 13.43
N TYR A 18 -5.75 7.91 12.45
CA TYR A 18 -4.29 8.08 12.36
C TYR A 18 -3.82 9.44 12.87
N PHE A 19 -4.66 10.47 12.74
CA PHE A 19 -4.34 11.82 13.17
C PHE A 19 -5.27 12.26 14.31
N PRO A 20 -4.71 12.59 15.49
CA PRO A 20 -5.50 13.10 16.61
C PRO A 20 -6.28 14.36 16.23
N GLU A 21 -7.42 14.57 16.89
CA GLU A 21 -8.28 15.73 16.70
C GLU A 21 -7.47 17.05 16.79
N GLY A 22 -7.65 17.93 15.81
CA GLY A 22 -6.90 19.20 15.70
C GLY A 22 -5.57 19.11 14.93
N THR A 23 -5.14 17.92 14.52
CA THR A 23 -3.98 17.75 13.62
C THR A 23 -4.46 17.72 12.16
N PRO A 24 -3.95 18.59 11.26
CA PRO A 24 -4.33 18.51 9.86
C PRO A 24 -3.87 17.18 9.26
N PRO A 25 -4.73 16.47 8.51
CA PRO A 25 -4.35 15.23 7.85
C PRO A 25 -3.21 15.51 6.87
N ARG A 26 -2.17 14.67 6.96
CA ARG A 26 -1.02 14.72 6.05
C ARG A 26 -0.89 13.40 5.33
N TYR A 27 -0.18 13.44 4.21
CA TYR A 27 0.09 12.25 3.41
C TYR A 27 0.94 11.24 4.19
N CYS A 28 0.47 10.00 4.30
CA CYS A 28 1.11 8.94 5.06
C CYS A 28 1.09 7.60 4.33
N ALA A 29 1.79 6.59 4.88
CA ALA A 29 1.87 5.27 4.25
C ALA A 29 0.51 4.56 4.16
N ALA A 30 -0.35 4.71 5.17
CA ALA A 30 -1.68 4.10 5.18
C ALA A 30 -2.58 4.68 4.06
N GLU A 31 -2.49 5.98 3.81
CA GLU A 31 -3.17 6.63 2.68
C GLU A 31 -2.66 6.09 1.34
N GLU A 32 -1.33 5.98 1.17
CA GLU A 32 -0.73 5.44 -0.04
C GLU A 32 -1.14 3.97 -0.28
N ALA A 33 -1.13 3.17 0.77
CA ALA A 33 -1.56 1.78 0.74
C ALA A 33 -3.04 1.65 0.33
N ALA A 34 -3.93 2.52 0.84
CA ALA A 34 -5.34 2.53 0.45
C ALA A 34 -5.53 2.84 -1.05
N GLY A 35 -4.78 3.81 -1.57
CA GLY A 35 -4.78 4.12 -3.01
C GLY A 35 -4.30 2.94 -3.87
N LEU A 36 -3.19 2.30 -3.47
CA LEU A 36 -2.63 1.14 -4.17
C LEU A 36 -3.57 -0.07 -4.13
N SER A 37 -4.21 -0.33 -2.99
CA SER A 37 -5.17 -1.42 -2.83
C SER A 37 -6.34 -1.25 -3.81
N LEU A 38 -6.99 -0.08 -3.83
CA LEU A 38 -8.11 0.17 -4.75
C LEU A 38 -7.66 0.14 -6.21
N PHE A 39 -6.48 0.67 -6.53
CA PHE A 39 -5.90 0.54 -7.87
C PHE A 39 -5.82 -0.93 -8.30
N SER A 40 -5.26 -1.80 -7.46
CA SER A 40 -5.12 -3.22 -7.81
C SER A 40 -6.47 -3.89 -8.03
N GLN A 41 -7.44 -3.63 -7.16
CA GLN A 41 -8.81 -4.16 -7.27
C GLN A 41 -9.45 -3.75 -8.59
N THR A 42 -9.41 -2.46 -8.93
CA THR A 42 -9.97 -1.96 -10.18
C THR A 42 -9.29 -2.56 -11.41
N ILE A 43 -7.97 -2.77 -11.40
CA ILE A 43 -7.29 -3.43 -12.54
C ILE A 43 -7.77 -4.86 -12.72
N PHE A 44 -7.98 -5.63 -11.64
CA PHE A 44 -8.53 -6.97 -11.75
C PHE A 44 -9.97 -6.96 -12.29
N GLU A 45 -10.84 -6.09 -11.77
CA GLU A 45 -12.22 -5.95 -12.24
C GLU A 45 -12.29 -5.56 -13.73
N LEU A 46 -11.46 -4.61 -14.19
CA LEU A 46 -11.40 -4.20 -15.58
C LEU A 46 -10.85 -5.32 -16.48
N ASN A 47 -9.84 -6.06 -16.01
CA ASN A 47 -9.28 -7.18 -16.76
C ASN A 47 -10.29 -8.34 -16.91
N GLU A 48 -11.10 -8.62 -15.88
CA GLU A 48 -12.22 -9.57 -15.98
C GLU A 48 -13.25 -9.16 -17.03
N ASN A 49 -13.46 -7.85 -17.20
CA ASN A 49 -14.29 -7.26 -18.25
C ASN A 49 -13.60 -7.14 -19.61
N LYS A 50 -12.40 -7.73 -19.77
CA LYS A 50 -11.60 -7.74 -21.01
C LYS A 50 -11.18 -6.35 -21.49
N ASP A 51 -10.99 -5.41 -20.57
CA ASP A 51 -10.40 -4.12 -20.88
C ASP A 51 -8.94 -4.29 -21.32
N ALA A 52 -8.60 -3.78 -22.51
CA ALA A 52 -7.29 -3.95 -23.10
C ALA A 52 -6.19 -3.15 -22.37
N GLU A 53 -6.54 -2.01 -21.76
CA GLU A 53 -5.58 -1.20 -21.01
C GLU A 53 -5.25 -1.82 -19.66
N ALA A 54 -6.20 -2.49 -19.02
CA ALA A 54 -6.00 -3.20 -17.76
C ALA A 54 -4.91 -4.28 -17.85
N SER A 55 -4.80 -4.97 -18.99
CA SER A 55 -3.76 -5.98 -19.23
C SER A 55 -2.33 -5.41 -19.11
N ASN A 56 -2.12 -4.13 -19.46
CA ASN A 56 -0.80 -3.49 -19.33
C ASN A 56 -0.37 -3.29 -17.87
N TRP A 57 -1.33 -3.24 -16.95
CA TRP A 57 -1.10 -3.01 -15.53
C TRP A 57 -1.17 -4.27 -14.68
N LEU A 58 -1.53 -5.41 -15.28
CA LEU A 58 -1.86 -6.63 -14.55
C LEU A 58 -0.69 -7.13 -13.68
N ALA A 59 0.54 -7.13 -14.19
CA ALA A 59 1.72 -7.56 -13.42
C ALA A 59 1.99 -6.66 -12.20
N ALA A 60 1.79 -5.35 -12.34
CA ALA A 60 1.90 -4.41 -11.22
C ALA A 60 0.78 -4.64 -10.21
N ALA A 61 -0.47 -4.77 -10.68
CA ALA A 61 -1.63 -5.05 -9.83
C ALA A 61 -1.51 -6.39 -9.09
N GLU A 62 -0.94 -7.42 -9.72
CA GLU A 62 -0.63 -8.71 -9.08
C GLU A 62 0.35 -8.55 -7.93
N THR A 63 1.40 -7.75 -8.12
CA THR A 63 2.39 -7.47 -7.06
C THR A 63 1.73 -6.76 -5.88
N ILE A 64 0.95 -5.71 -6.14
CA ILE A 64 0.22 -4.97 -5.11
C ILE A 64 -0.78 -5.87 -4.39
N ARG A 65 -1.56 -6.68 -5.12
CA ARG A 65 -2.53 -7.61 -4.51
C ARG A 65 -1.84 -8.67 -3.65
N ARG A 66 -0.67 -9.18 -4.06
CA ARG A 66 0.12 -10.13 -3.25
C ARG A 66 0.63 -9.49 -1.96
N LEU A 67 1.05 -8.22 -2.01
CA LEU A 67 1.47 -7.48 -0.83
C LEU A 67 0.31 -7.20 0.11
N ASP A 68 -0.84 -6.79 -0.43
CA ASP A 68 -2.05 -6.49 0.33
C ASP A 68 -2.60 -7.73 1.05
N ALA A 69 -2.76 -8.85 0.33
CA ALA A 69 -3.17 -10.13 0.90
C ALA A 69 -2.23 -10.65 2.01
N LYS A 70 -0.99 -10.16 2.03
CA LYS A 70 0.03 -10.50 3.03
C LYS A 70 0.15 -9.48 4.17
N GLY A 71 -0.60 -8.37 4.12
CA GLY A 71 -0.47 -7.26 5.07
C GLY A 71 0.87 -6.53 4.98
N LEU A 72 1.52 -6.55 3.80
CA LEU A 72 2.87 -6.00 3.57
C LEU A 72 2.85 -4.73 2.72
N LEU A 73 1.66 -4.18 2.41
CA LEU A 73 1.55 -3.04 1.51
C LEU A 73 2.15 -1.76 2.11
N GLU A 74 1.95 -1.49 3.40
CA GLU A 74 2.63 -0.38 4.08
C GLU A 74 4.15 -0.58 4.17
N ALA A 75 4.60 -1.82 4.40
CA ALA A 75 6.03 -2.14 4.39
C ALA A 75 6.66 -1.86 3.02
N PHE A 76 5.98 -2.23 1.93
CA PHE A 76 6.37 -1.85 0.57
C PHE A 76 6.43 -0.32 0.40
N VAL A 77 5.43 0.42 0.91
CA VAL A 77 5.44 1.88 0.82
C VAL A 77 6.65 2.47 1.55
N TYR A 78 6.97 2.01 2.76
CA TYR A 78 8.12 2.52 3.51
C TYR A 78 9.48 2.09 2.94
N ILE A 79 9.57 0.98 2.21
CA ILE A 79 10.86 0.52 1.67
C ILE A 79 11.09 1.04 0.25
N ASP A 80 10.07 0.99 -0.62
CA ASP A 80 10.24 1.27 -2.06
C ASP A 80 9.59 2.57 -2.53
N ARG A 81 8.65 3.15 -1.77
CA ARG A 81 7.92 4.37 -2.16
C ARG A 81 8.01 5.49 -1.13
N MET A 82 8.96 5.40 -0.19
CA MET A 82 9.13 6.38 0.87
C MET A 82 9.40 7.75 0.25
N SER A 83 8.54 8.72 0.57
CA SER A 83 8.67 10.07 0.05
C SER A 83 8.03 11.11 0.98
N GLY A 84 8.66 12.28 1.05
CA GLY A 84 8.13 13.47 1.72
C GLY A 84 7.60 13.20 3.14
N GLU A 85 6.29 13.41 3.32
CA GLU A 85 5.62 13.30 4.61
C GLU A 85 5.55 11.88 5.17
N ILE A 86 5.69 10.84 4.33
CA ILE A 86 5.68 9.43 4.76
C ILE A 86 6.89 9.12 5.64
N GLU A 87 8.05 9.69 5.34
CA GLU A 87 9.31 9.42 6.06
C GLU A 87 9.19 9.74 7.56
N LYS A 88 8.36 10.74 7.92
CA LYS A 88 8.16 11.17 9.30
C LYS A 88 7.56 10.08 10.19
N ASP A 89 6.81 9.14 9.60
CA ASP A 89 6.15 8.05 10.32
C ASP A 89 7.00 6.78 10.42
N TYR A 90 8.06 6.70 9.60
CA TYR A 90 8.85 5.49 9.52
C TYR A 90 9.54 5.09 10.84
N PRO A 91 10.11 6.00 11.65
CA PRO A 91 10.70 5.61 12.93
C PRO A 91 9.70 4.89 13.84
N ALA A 92 8.49 5.43 13.97
CA ALA A 92 7.43 4.86 14.79
C ALA A 92 6.87 3.55 14.19
N TYR A 93 6.70 3.51 12.86
CA TYR A 93 6.26 2.30 12.17
C TYR A 93 7.28 1.17 12.33
N ARG A 94 8.57 1.45 12.11
CA ARG A 94 9.66 0.49 12.24
C ARG A 94 9.77 -0.09 13.63
N GLU A 95 9.54 0.69 14.68
CA GLU A 95 9.55 0.20 16.05
C GLU A 95 8.45 -0.85 16.30
N LYS A 96 7.26 -0.62 15.74
CA LYS A 96 6.07 -1.46 15.97
C LYS A 96 5.93 -2.64 14.99
N HIS A 97 6.47 -2.50 13.77
CA HIS A 97 6.24 -3.42 12.64
C HIS A 97 7.55 -3.89 12.00
N ARG A 98 8.62 -3.99 12.80
CA ARG A 98 9.95 -4.41 12.31
C ARG A 98 9.89 -5.77 11.62
N ASP A 99 9.09 -6.69 12.14
CA ASP A 99 8.86 -8.02 11.58
C ASP A 99 8.27 -7.96 10.17
N LEU A 100 7.30 -7.07 9.92
CA LEU A 100 6.70 -6.88 8.61
C LEU A 100 7.72 -6.31 7.60
N LEU A 101 8.54 -5.35 8.02
CA LEU A 101 9.61 -4.80 7.18
C LEU A 101 10.64 -5.88 6.80
N VAL A 102 11.09 -6.68 7.77
CA VAL A 102 12.02 -7.78 7.52
C VAL A 102 11.40 -8.82 6.60
N ARG A 103 10.14 -9.20 6.85
CA ARG A 103 9.41 -10.16 6.04
C ARG A 103 9.24 -9.67 4.61
N TYR A 104 8.90 -8.41 4.40
CA TYR A 104 8.84 -7.80 3.08
C TYR A 104 10.19 -7.92 2.34
N ILE A 105 11.29 -7.51 2.97
CA ILE A 105 12.63 -7.60 2.36
C ILE A 105 12.98 -9.05 2.02
N ARG A 106 12.75 -10.00 2.94
CA ARG A 106 13.06 -11.42 2.69
C ARG A 106 12.24 -11.98 1.54
N GLU A 107 10.94 -11.78 1.54
CA GLU A 107 10.04 -12.39 0.56
C GLU A 107 10.11 -11.72 -0.82
N PHE A 108 10.28 -10.40 -0.89
CA PHE A 108 10.14 -9.65 -2.15
C PHE A 108 11.46 -9.12 -2.71
N TRP A 109 12.46 -8.79 -1.87
CA TRP A 109 13.78 -8.40 -2.35
C TRP A 109 14.73 -9.59 -2.47
N LEU A 110 14.72 -10.50 -1.49
CA LEU A 110 15.61 -11.67 -1.47
C LEU A 110 14.98 -12.93 -2.10
N GLY A 111 13.66 -12.93 -2.32
CA GLY A 111 12.94 -14.05 -2.91
C GLY A 111 12.84 -15.29 -2.00
N GLU A 112 12.99 -15.11 -0.69
CA GLU A 112 12.85 -16.19 0.29
C GLU A 112 11.36 -16.48 0.54
N GLU A 113 10.87 -17.66 0.15
CA GLU A 113 9.50 -18.06 0.52
C GLU A 113 9.40 -18.28 2.04
N PRO A 114 8.30 -17.85 2.69
CA PRO A 114 8.09 -18.16 4.09
C PRO A 114 8.05 -19.68 4.29
N PRO A 115 8.59 -20.21 5.40
CA PRO A 115 8.55 -21.64 5.67
C PRO A 115 7.09 -22.12 5.67
N LYS A 116 6.84 -23.22 4.93
CA LYS A 116 5.53 -23.86 4.83
C LYS A 116 5.08 -24.46 6.16
#